data_AF-A0A060CNJ2-F1
#
_entry.id   AF-A0A060CNJ2-F1
#
_cell.length_a   1.000
_cell.length_b   1.000
_cell.length_c   1.000
_cell.angle_alpha   90.00
_cell.angle_beta   90.00
_cell.angle_gamma   90.00
#
_symmetry.space_group_name_H-M   'P 1'
#
loop_
_entity.id
_entity.type
_entity.pdbx_description
1 polymer ?
#
loop_
_entity_poly.entity_id
_entity_poly.type
_entity_poly.pdbx_seq_one_letter_code
_entity_poly.pdbx_strand_id
1 'polypeptide(L)'
;EKFGIFIHWGLYSVPAFNNEWYSRNMYIQGHPEFDYHRKTYGSQEKFGYKDFIPLFTAEKFHPEEWAELFKKSGARYVFPVSEHHDGFKCMKAIYHNG
;
A
#
# COMPACT_ATOMS: atom_id res chain seq x y z
N GLU A 1 -28.75 5.13 3.79
CA GLU A 1 -27.78 4.23 3.15
C GLU A 1 -26.50 4.13 3.99
N LYS A 2 -25.74 3.03 3.89
CA LYS A 2 -24.46 2.86 4.57
C LYS A 2 -23.34 3.00 3.53
N PHE A 3 -22.70 4.16 3.49
CA PHE A 3 -21.56 4.45 2.62
C PHE A 3 -20.26 4.35 3.43
N GLY A 4 -19.25 3.69 2.86
CA GLY A 4 -17.95 3.48 3.48
C GLY A 4 -16.83 3.61 2.44
N ILE A 5 -15.64 3.99 2.90
CA ILE A 5 -14.45 4.16 2.06
C ILE A 5 -13.45 3.06 2.41
N PHE A 6 -12.94 2.40 1.38
CA PHE A 6 -11.92 1.37 1.46
C PHE A 6 -10.68 1.80 0.68
N ILE A 7 -9.50 1.59 1.25
CA ILE A 7 -8.25 2.16 0.72
C ILE A 7 -7.22 1.06 0.52
N HIS A 8 -6.77 0.90 -0.73
CA HIS A 8 -5.62 0.06 -1.08
C HIS A 8 -4.36 0.91 -1.00
N TRP A 9 -3.68 0.87 0.15
CA TRP A 9 -2.41 1.56 0.38
C TRP A 9 -1.46 0.66 1.17
N GLY A 10 -0.32 0.35 0.56
CA GLY A 10 0.74 -0.50 1.12
C GLY A 10 2.03 -0.42 0.29
N LEU A 11 2.96 -1.36 0.49
CA LEU A 11 4.27 -1.37 -0.18
C LEU A 11 4.19 -1.33 -1.71
N TYR A 12 3.17 -1.96 -2.30
CA TYR A 12 2.87 -1.91 -3.74
C TYR A 12 2.57 -0.50 -4.26
N SER A 13 2.25 0.45 -3.38
CA SER A 13 2.04 1.86 -3.74
C SER A 13 3.36 2.62 -3.93
N VAL A 14 4.48 2.11 -3.41
CA VAL A 14 5.81 2.74 -3.59
C VAL A 14 6.24 2.73 -5.07
N PRO A 15 6.20 1.61 -5.80
CA PRO A 15 6.48 1.62 -7.24
C PRO A 15 5.39 2.31 -8.06
N ALA A 16 4.17 2.48 -7.50
CA ALA A 16 3.06 3.18 -8.12
C ALA A 16 2.79 2.78 -9.59
N PHE A 17 2.91 1.48 -9.89
CA PHE A 17 2.84 0.95 -11.23
C PHE A 17 1.81 -0.19 -11.35
N ASN A 18 0.87 -0.02 -12.29
CA ASN A 18 -0.28 -0.90 -12.58
C ASN A 18 -1.28 -1.10 -11.44
N ASN A 19 -1.00 -1.97 -10.47
CA ASN A 19 -1.97 -2.41 -9.47
C ASN A 19 -1.31 -3.03 -8.23
N GLU A 20 -2.13 -3.43 -7.25
CA GLU A 20 -1.71 -3.98 -5.96
C GLU A 20 -1.03 -5.37 -6.04
N TRP A 21 -1.07 -6.04 -7.20
CA TRP A 21 -0.40 -7.32 -7.45
C TRP A 21 1.06 -7.15 -7.90
N TYR A 22 1.60 -5.92 -7.86
CA TYR A 22 2.98 -5.63 -8.24
C TYR A 22 3.98 -6.59 -7.58
N SER A 23 3.80 -6.91 -6.30
CA SER A 23 4.66 -7.82 -5.53
C SER A 23 4.82 -9.21 -6.16
N ARG A 24 3.77 -9.70 -6.80
CA ARG A 24 3.77 -10.97 -7.54
C ARG A 24 4.26 -10.76 -8.97
N ASN A 25 3.67 -9.79 -9.67
CA ASN A 25 3.89 -9.60 -11.11
C ASN A 25 5.32 -9.18 -11.44
N MET A 26 6.01 -8.47 -10.53
CA MET A 26 7.40 -8.04 -10.74
C MET A 26 8.40 -9.22 -10.86
N TYR A 27 7.98 -10.45 -10.50
CA TYR A 27 8.78 -11.67 -10.61
C TYR A 27 8.39 -12.56 -11.80
N ILE A 28 7.35 -12.22 -12.56
CA ILE A 28 6.87 -13.04 -13.68
C ILE A 28 7.39 -12.45 -14.99
N GLN A 29 8.31 -13.16 -15.66
CA GLN A 29 8.82 -12.73 -16.96
C GLN A 29 7.69 -12.59 -18.00
N GLY A 30 7.75 -11.53 -18.81
CA GLY A 30 6.72 -11.19 -19.79
C GLY A 30 5.58 -10.32 -19.24
N HIS A 31 5.51 -10.09 -17.92
CA HIS A 31 4.63 -9.08 -17.36
C HIS A 31 5.25 -7.68 -17.44
N PRO A 32 4.44 -6.62 -17.67
CA PRO A 32 4.94 -5.24 -17.67
C PRO A 32 5.66 -4.84 -16.38
N GLU A 33 5.22 -5.35 -15.23
CA GLU A 33 5.81 -5.08 -13.93
C GLU A 33 7.24 -5.63 -13.82
N PHE A 34 7.54 -6.77 -14.45
CA PHE A 34 8.87 -7.34 -14.47
C PHE A 34 9.86 -6.43 -15.20
N ASP A 35 9.49 -5.94 -16.39
CA ASP A 35 10.34 -5.07 -17.19
C ASP A 35 10.49 -3.68 -16.55
N TYR A 36 9.38 -3.13 -16.04
CA TYR A 36 9.39 -1.87 -15.31
C TYR A 36 10.29 -1.94 -14.09
N HIS A 37 10.20 -3.01 -13.30
CA HIS A 37 11.03 -3.17 -12.10
C HIS A 37 12.52 -3.16 -12.45
N ARG A 38 12.90 -3.90 -13.49
CA ARG A 38 14.29 -3.97 -13.96
C ARG A 38 14.82 -2.64 -14.47
N LYS A 39 13.97 -1.88 -15.16
CA LYS A 39 14.34 -0.56 -15.68
C LYS A 39 14.49 0.48 -14.56
N THR A 40 13.64 0.44 -13.55
CA THR A 40 13.55 1.47 -12.50
C THR A 40 14.43 1.18 -11.30
N TYR A 41 14.45 -0.07 -10.82
CA TYR A 41 15.10 -0.48 -9.57
C TYR A 41 16.27 -1.45 -9.77
N GLY A 42 16.34 -2.11 -10.94
CA GLY A 42 17.36 -3.10 -11.28
C GLY A 42 16.86 -4.53 -11.15
N SER A 43 17.77 -5.50 -11.22
CA SER A 43 17.36 -6.92 -11.17
C SER A 43 16.70 -7.26 -9.83
N GLN A 44 15.69 -8.11 -9.89
CA GLN A 44 14.91 -8.60 -8.75
C GLN A 44 15.76 -9.28 -7.66
N GLU A 45 16.94 -9.79 -8.03
CA GLU A 45 17.95 -10.35 -7.13
C GLU A 45 18.69 -9.27 -6.31
N LYS A 46 18.89 -8.09 -6.88
CA LYS A 46 19.58 -6.96 -6.24
C LYS A 46 18.62 -6.05 -5.48
N PHE A 47 17.42 -5.88 -6.03
CA PHE A 47 16.34 -5.12 -5.44
C PHE A 47 15.07 -5.97 -5.54
N GLY A 48 14.67 -6.58 -4.44
CA GLY A 48 13.44 -7.36 -4.33
C GLY A 48 12.31 -6.56 -3.69
N TYR A 49 11.11 -7.15 -3.63
CA TYR A 49 9.95 -6.48 -3.05
C TYR A 49 10.16 -6.04 -1.58
N LYS A 50 10.93 -6.82 -0.81
CA LYS A 50 11.32 -6.46 0.58
C LYS A 50 12.09 -5.15 0.68
N ASP A 51 12.79 -4.75 -0.38
CA ASP A 51 13.64 -3.55 -0.38
C ASP A 51 12.81 -2.26 -0.55
N PHE A 52 11.50 -2.38 -0.81
CA PHE A 52 10.55 -1.27 -0.70
C PHE A 52 10.14 -0.95 0.74
N ILE A 53 10.36 -1.85 1.71
CA ILE A 53 10.00 -1.63 3.12
C ILE A 53 10.58 -0.30 3.67
N PRO A 54 11.89 -0.02 3.55
CA PRO A 54 12.44 1.25 4.04
C PRO A 54 11.98 2.47 3.23
N LEU A 55 11.45 2.29 2.03
CA LEU A 55 10.98 3.38 1.17
C LEU A 55 9.53 3.78 1.45
N PHE A 56 8.77 2.92 2.12
CA PHE A 56 7.42 3.22 2.55
C PHE A 56 7.43 3.99 3.88
N THR A 57 7.84 5.25 3.82
CA THR A 57 8.01 6.11 5.00
C THR A 57 6.74 6.83 5.42
N ALA A 58 5.75 6.94 4.53
CA ALA A 58 4.48 7.61 4.79
C ALA A 58 4.64 9.05 5.36
N GLU A 59 5.71 9.77 5.00
CA GLU A 59 6.09 11.04 5.63
C GLU A 59 5.02 12.13 5.60
N LYS A 60 4.12 12.10 4.61
CA LYS A 60 3.02 13.06 4.45
C LYS A 60 1.66 12.49 4.87
N PHE A 61 1.66 11.37 5.58
CA PHE A 61 0.43 10.75 6.03
C PHE A 61 -0.10 11.47 7.27
N HIS A 62 -1.18 12.22 7.09
CA HIS A 62 -1.91 12.89 8.15
C HIS A 62 -3.27 12.19 8.35
N PRO A 63 -3.40 11.26 9.31
CA PRO A 63 -4.63 10.48 9.49
C PRO A 63 -5.84 11.35 9.82
N GLU A 64 -5.63 12.49 10.50
CA GLU A 64 -6.68 13.46 10.82
C GLU A 64 -7.27 14.11 9.55
N GLU A 65 -6.44 14.46 8.58
CA GLU A 65 -6.90 15.04 7.31
C GLU A 65 -7.73 14.03 6.51
N TRP A 66 -7.32 12.76 6.55
CA TRP A 66 -8.07 11.67 5.92
C TRP A 66 -9.41 11.45 6.62
N ALA A 67 -9.43 11.42 7.96
CA ALA A 67 -10.66 11.28 8.74
C ALA A 67 -11.65 12.43 8.45
N GLU A 68 -11.18 13.67 8.41
CA GLU A 68 -11.98 14.84 8.06
C GLU A 68 -12.52 14.76 6.63
N LEU A 69 -11.69 14.34 5.66
CA LEU A 69 -12.13 14.13 4.28
C LEU A 69 -13.21 13.05 4.17
N PHE A 70 -13.04 11.92 4.86
CA PHE A 70 -14.02 10.82 4.83
C PHE A 70 -15.32 11.19 5.53
N LYS A 71 -15.26 11.99 6.60
CA LYS A 71 -16.44 12.54 7.24
C LYS A 71 -17.19 13.49 6.31
N LYS A 72 -16.47 14.36 5.59
CA LYS A 72 -17.05 15.27 4.59
C LYS A 72 -17.69 14.56 3.41
N SER A 73 -17.19 13.39 3.01
CA SER A 73 -17.81 12.58 1.95
C SER A 73 -19.08 11.86 2.39
N GLY A 74 -19.47 11.96 3.66
CA GLY A 74 -20.64 11.28 4.22
C GLY A 74 -20.38 9.81 4.57
N ALA A 75 -19.13 9.36 4.51
CA ALA A 75 -18.78 8.00 4.92
C ALA A 75 -18.99 7.82 6.41
N ARG A 76 -19.63 6.71 6.78
CA ARG A 76 -19.89 6.36 8.19
C ARG A 76 -18.90 5.32 8.75
N TYR A 77 -18.07 4.74 7.89
CA TYR A 77 -17.04 3.75 8.26
C TYR A 77 -15.80 3.91 7.35
N VAL A 78 -14.61 3.76 7.94
CA VAL A 78 -13.31 3.82 7.26
C VAL A 78 -12.53 2.57 7.66
N PHE A 79 -12.09 1.80 6.68
CA PHE A 79 -11.26 0.61 6.90
C PHE A 79 -9.92 0.79 6.19
N PRO A 80 -8.84 1.14 6.91
CA PRO A 80 -7.50 0.99 6.35
C PRO A 80 -7.20 -0.51 6.20
N VAL A 81 -6.64 -0.92 5.06
CA VAL A 81 -6.15 -2.29 4.88
C VAL A 81 -5.05 -2.53 5.92
N SER A 82 -5.31 -3.39 6.92
CA SER A 82 -4.30 -3.74 7.92
C SER A 82 -3.32 -4.81 7.43
N GLU A 83 -3.61 -5.48 6.31
CA GLU A 83 -2.80 -6.52 5.68
C GLU A 83 -3.36 -6.81 4.27
N HIS A 84 -2.57 -6.64 3.20
CA HIS A 84 -2.90 -7.18 1.87
C HIS A 84 -2.24 -8.58 1.74
N HIS A 85 -2.37 -9.24 0.59
CA HIS A 85 -1.77 -10.56 0.34
C HIS A 85 -0.22 -10.57 0.41
N ASP A 86 0.42 -9.43 0.70
CA ASP A 86 1.86 -9.25 0.88
C ASP A 86 2.32 -9.35 2.36
N GLY A 87 1.42 -9.57 3.31
CA GLY A 87 1.74 -9.88 4.70
C GLY A 87 2.34 -8.71 5.51
N PHE A 88 2.30 -7.47 4.99
CA PHE A 88 2.84 -6.31 5.69
C PHE A 88 1.75 -5.58 6.47
N LYS A 89 1.94 -5.47 7.80
CA LYS A 89 1.03 -4.73 8.68
C LYS A 89 1.24 -3.23 8.54
N CYS A 90 0.33 -2.55 7.84
CA CYS A 90 0.41 -1.10 7.58
C CYS A 90 0.00 -0.21 8.77
N MET A 91 -0.38 -0.78 9.93
CA MET A 91 -0.86 0.01 11.07
C MET A 91 -0.40 -0.56 12.42
N LYS A 92 0.20 0.29 13.26
CA LYS A 92 0.34 0.00 14.70
C LYS A 92 -1.05 0.07 15.30
N ALA A 93 -1.64 -1.07 15.65
CA ALA A 93 -2.92 -1.11 16.35
C ALA A 93 -2.79 -0.31 17.66
N ILE A 94 -3.60 0.74 17.81
CA ILE A 94 -3.76 1.42 19.09
C ILE A 94 -4.65 0.50 19.93
N TYR A 95 -4.02 -0.38 20.73
CA TYR A 95 -4.72 -1.06 21.81
C TYR A 95 -5.06 -0.02 22.88
N HIS A 96 -6.35 0.27 23.05
CA HIS A 96 -6.84 0.89 24.27
C HIS A 96 -6.97 -0.24 25.28
N ASN A 97 -5.99 -0.38 26.18
CA ASN A 97 -6.14 -1.21 27.36
C ASN A 97 -7.17 -0.53 28.27
N GLY A 98 -8.35 -1.13 28.38
CA GLY A 98 -9.20 -0.98 29.56
C GLY A 98 -8.67 -1.84 30.70
#